data_AF-A0A022RXG7-F1
#
_entry.id   AF-A0A022RXG7-F1
#
_cell.length_a   1.000
_cell.length_b   1.000
_cell.length_c   1.000
_cell.angle_alpha   90.00
_cell.angle_beta   90.00
_cell.angle_gamma   90.00
#
_symmetry.space_group_name_H-M   'P 1'
#
loop_
_entity.id
_entity.type
_entity.pdbx_description
1 polymer ?
#
loop_
_entity_poly.entity_id
_entity_poly.type
_entity_poly.pdbx_seq_one_letter_code
_entity_poly.pdbx_strand_id
1 'polypeptide(L)'
;MANAVPVAQKPCAACKHQRRKCDQNCVLAKYFPTERSDDFENVYHLFGMQNTLKILKSVEEEERDATIESLIMEAKMRLEHPVHGHFSVARELSIEIEKTEKELEIVRQKIHICKGADNRAGPSTRGGQSDQP
;
A
#
# COMPACT_ATOMS: atom_id res chain seq x y z
N MET A 1 -5.40 31.57 40.15
CA MET A 1 -4.16 30.96 39.62
C MET A 1 -4.32 29.46 39.70
N ALA A 2 -4.68 28.80 38.60
CA ALA A 2 -4.89 27.35 38.59
C ALA A 2 -3.53 26.66 38.41
N ASN A 3 -3.01 26.07 39.48
CA ASN A 3 -1.84 25.19 39.43
C ASN A 3 -2.27 23.87 38.78
N ALA A 4 -1.97 23.72 37.50
CA ALA A 4 -2.03 22.43 36.82
C ALA A 4 -0.85 21.58 37.30
N VAL A 5 -1.17 20.49 38.01
CA VAL A 5 -0.22 19.41 38.29
C VAL A 5 0.39 18.98 36.95
N PRO A 6 1.73 18.93 36.80
CA PRO A 6 2.31 18.39 35.58
C PRO A 6 2.04 16.89 35.59
N VAL A 7 0.95 16.48 34.94
CA VAL A 7 0.78 15.08 34.51
C VAL A 7 2.06 14.75 33.76
N ALA A 8 2.82 13.78 34.27
CA ALA A 8 4.05 13.33 33.64
C ALA A 8 3.70 12.86 32.22
N GLN A 9 3.90 13.75 31.25
CA GLN A 9 3.61 13.42 29.86
C GLN A 9 4.61 12.36 29.43
N LYS A 10 4.09 11.21 29.01
CA LYS A 10 4.92 10.16 28.44
C LYS A 10 5.71 10.75 27.27
N PRO A 11 7.04 10.61 27.24
CA PRO A 11 7.83 11.14 26.15
C PRO A 11 7.44 10.43 24.85
N CYS A 12 7.31 11.17 23.75
CA CYS A 12 7.10 10.59 22.44
C CYS A 12 8.24 9.61 22.09
N ALA A 13 8.02 8.72 21.12
CA ALA A 13 9.00 7.70 20.74
C ALA A 13 10.36 8.31 20.37
N ALA A 14 10.34 9.43 19.64
CA ALA A 14 11.56 10.12 19.24
C ALA A 14 12.35 10.69 20.42
N CYS A 15 11.68 11.36 21.36
CA CYS A 15 12.32 11.96 22.54
C CYS A 15 12.83 10.87 23.49
N LYS A 16 12.08 9.76 23.63
CA LYS A 16 12.50 8.57 24.39
C LYS A 16 13.77 7.97 23.80
N HIS A 17 13.82 7.76 22.48
CA HIS A 17 15.00 7.24 21.78
C HIS A 17 16.22 8.16 21.95
N GLN A 18 16.02 9.48 21.82
CA GLN A 18 17.09 10.48 21.99
C GLN A 18 17.46 10.77 23.46
N ARG A 19 16.79 10.14 24.43
CA ARG A 19 16.98 10.36 25.87
C ARG A 19 16.90 11.83 26.29
N ARG A 20 16.00 12.59 25.66
CA ARG A 20 15.77 14.02 25.94
C ARG A 20 14.38 14.26 26.51
N LYS A 21 14.19 15.41 27.17
CA LYS A 21 12.86 15.83 27.64
C LYS A 21 11.93 16.07 26.44
N CYS A 22 10.72 15.53 26.52
CA CYS A 22 9.65 15.82 25.57
C CYS A 22 8.85 17.02 26.10
N ASP A 23 8.82 18.12 25.36
CA ASP A 23 7.99 19.28 25.68
C ASP A 23 6.55 19.12 25.15
N GLN A 24 5.64 19.97 25.63
CA GLN A 24 4.21 19.94 25.25
C GLN A 24 3.96 20.35 23.79
N ASN A 25 4.91 21.06 23.16
CA ASN A 25 4.83 21.55 21.78
C ASN A 25 5.69 20.70 20.84
N CYS A 26 6.02 19.47 21.25
CA CYS A 26 6.95 18.63 20.51
C CYS A 26 6.30 18.20 19.20
N VAL A 27 6.77 18.76 18.08
CA VAL A 27 6.26 18.45 16.73
C VAL A 27 6.29 16.95 16.43
N LEU A 28 7.31 16.24 16.92
CA LEU A 28 7.44 14.79 16.73
C LEU A 28 6.43 13.97 17.53
N ALA A 29 5.86 14.53 18.60
CA ALA A 29 4.86 13.82 19.41
C ALA A 29 3.54 13.61 18.67
N LYS A 30 3.19 14.50 17.72
CA LYS A 30 2.04 14.32 16.82
C LYS A 30 2.19 13.05 15.97
N TYR A 31 3.40 12.84 15.44
CA TYR A 31 3.68 11.82 14.44
C TYR A 31 4.08 10.47 15.05
N PHE A 32 4.89 10.53 16.11
CA PHE A 32 5.48 9.36 16.76
C PHE A 32 5.15 9.36 18.26
N PRO A 33 3.87 9.15 18.63
CA PRO A 33 3.49 8.92 20.02
C PRO A 33 4.18 7.65 20.56
N THR A 34 4.06 7.40 21.88
CA THR A 34 4.82 6.32 22.54
C THR A 34 4.49 4.95 21.94
N GLU A 35 3.25 4.77 21.51
CA GLU A 35 2.69 3.55 20.93
C GLU A 35 3.26 3.23 19.55
N ARG A 36 3.79 4.24 18.84
CA ARG A 36 4.42 4.10 17.51
C ARG A 36 5.95 4.05 17.59
N SER A 37 6.49 3.41 18.64
CA SER A 37 7.93 3.32 18.85
C SER A 37 8.64 2.56 17.72
N ASP A 38 8.04 1.49 17.23
CA ASP A 38 8.63 0.66 16.17
C ASP A 38 8.61 1.40 14.82
N ASP A 39 7.52 2.11 14.52
CA ASP A 39 7.42 2.98 13.35
C ASP A 39 8.52 4.06 13.37
N PHE A 40 8.74 4.67 14.54
CA PHE A 40 9.81 5.65 14.72
C PHE A 40 11.18 5.03 14.47
N GLU A 41 11.46 3.87 15.03
CA GLU A 41 12.75 3.20 14.89
C GLU A 41 13.05 2.82 13.44
N ASN A 42 12.05 2.33 12.71
CA ASN A 42 12.18 2.03 11.28
C ASN A 42 12.49 3.29 10.46
N VAL A 43 11.75 4.38 10.69
CA VAL A 43 11.99 5.66 10.00
C VAL A 43 13.35 6.23 10.36
N TYR A 44 13.74 6.15 11.63
CA TYR A 44 15.04 6.58 12.11
C TYR A 44 16.17 5.77 11.46
N HIS A 45 16.03 4.46 11.37
CA HIS A 45 17.03 3.57 10.79
C HIS A 45 17.20 3.82 9.28
N LEU A 46 16.10 3.99 8.54
CA LEU A 46 16.17 4.19 7.09
C LEU A 46 16.56 5.61 6.69
N PHE A 47 15.88 6.62 7.25
CA PHE A 47 16.04 8.01 6.82
C PHE A 47 16.94 8.80 7.77
N GLY A 48 16.88 8.51 9.07
CA GLY A 48 17.52 9.31 10.11
C GLY A 48 16.77 10.61 10.41
N MET A 49 16.88 11.09 11.65
CA MET A 49 16.11 12.23 12.14
C MET A 49 16.28 13.52 11.32
N GLN A 50 17.52 13.82 10.90
CA GLN A 50 17.80 15.06 10.17
C GLN A 50 17.11 15.06 8.80
N ASN A 51 17.14 13.94 8.08
CA ASN A 51 16.47 13.83 6.79
C ASN A 51 14.95 13.82 6.95
N THR A 52 14.41 13.08 7.93
CA THR A 52 12.97 13.12 8.23
C THR A 52 12.48 14.55 8.47
N LEU A 53 13.18 15.31 9.32
CA LEU A 53 12.82 16.71 9.58
C LEU A 53 12.99 17.61 8.35
N LYS A 54 14.00 17.35 7.51
CA LYS A 54 14.21 18.09 6.26
C LYS A 54 13.05 17.87 5.28
N ILE A 55 12.60 16.62 5.13
CA ILE A 55 11.46 16.23 4.27
C ILE A 55 10.17 16.89 4.77
N LEU A 56 9.90 16.86 6.08
CA LEU A 56 8.69 17.50 6.62
C LEU A 56 8.67 19.03 6.48
N LYS A 57 9.85 19.65 6.43
CA LYS A 57 9.98 21.10 6.18
C LYS A 57 9.86 21.46 4.70
N SER A 58 10.04 20.51 3.79
CA SER A 58 9.94 20.77 2.34
C SER A 58 8.53 20.61 1.78
N VAL A 59 7.58 20.14 2.58
CA VAL A 59 6.17 19.97 2.20
C VAL A 59 5.27 20.95 2.98
N GLU A 60 4.11 21.24 2.41
CA GLU A 60 3.08 22.06 3.05
C GLU A 60 2.54 21.38 4.31
N GLU A 61 2.01 22.16 5.26
CA GLU A 61 1.62 21.63 6.57
C GLU A 61 0.51 20.58 6.47
N GLU A 62 -0.42 20.76 5.53
CA GLU A 62 -1.52 19.86 5.23
C GLU A 62 -1.04 18.49 4.72
N GLU A 63 0.13 18.44 4.08
CA GLU A 63 0.70 17.22 3.49
C GLU A 63 1.61 16.46 4.47
N ARG A 64 2.01 17.06 5.58
CA ARG A 64 2.96 16.45 6.52
C ARG A 64 2.46 15.14 7.11
N ASP A 65 1.15 15.03 7.37
CA ASP A 65 0.57 13.81 7.93
C ASP A 65 0.67 12.65 6.92
N ALA A 66 0.29 12.88 5.66
CA ALA A 66 0.44 11.91 4.58
C ALA A 66 1.91 11.58 4.28
N THR A 67 2.80 12.57 4.40
CA THR A 67 4.24 12.41 4.21
C THR A 67 4.82 11.49 5.28
N ILE A 68 4.47 11.68 6.56
CA ILE A 68 4.92 10.78 7.63
C ILE A 68 4.45 9.35 7.41
N GLU A 69 3.17 9.15 7.03
CA GLU A 69 2.67 7.79 6.78
C GLU A 69 3.41 7.13 5.61
N SER A 70 3.75 7.90 4.57
CA SER A 70 4.56 7.42 3.45
C SER A 70 5.97 6.99 3.88
N LEU A 71 6.63 7.80 4.73
CA LEU A 71 7.95 7.45 5.28
C LEU A 71 7.89 6.18 6.15
N ILE A 72 6.86 6.05 6.98
CA ILE A 72 6.66 4.86 7.82
C ILE A 72 6.45 3.62 6.96
N MET A 73 5.60 3.72 5.94
CA MET A 73 5.33 2.64 5.00
C MET A 73 6.62 2.22 4.26
N GLU A 74 7.39 3.18 3.75
CA GLU A 74 8.63 2.89 3.04
C GLU A 74 9.71 2.29 3.96
N ALA A 75 9.82 2.78 5.19
CA ALA A 75 10.73 2.22 6.19
C ALA A 75 10.41 0.76 6.53
N LYS A 76 9.11 0.43 6.69
CA LYS A 76 8.65 -0.95 6.89
C LYS A 76 8.97 -1.83 5.68
N MET A 77 8.64 -1.38 4.47
CA MET A 77 8.95 -2.12 3.26
C MET A 77 10.44 -2.36 3.07
N ARG A 78 11.31 -1.43 3.48
CA ARG A 78 12.75 -1.63 3.41
C ARG A 78 13.25 -2.67 4.42
N LEU A 79 12.61 -2.77 5.58
CA LEU A 79 12.90 -3.82 6.56
C LEU A 79 12.50 -5.20 6.04
N GLU A 80 11.31 -5.31 5.44
CA GLU A 80 10.76 -6.55 4.88
C GLU A 80 11.47 -6.97 3.57
N HIS A 81 11.88 -6.00 2.74
CA HIS A 81 12.55 -6.21 1.47
C HIS A 81 13.91 -5.47 1.43
N PRO A 82 14.97 -5.99 2.08
CA PRO A 82 16.22 -5.25 2.31
C PRO A 82 16.96 -4.76 1.06
N VAL A 83 16.80 -5.46 -0.06
CA VAL A 83 17.52 -5.17 -1.31
C VAL A 83 16.80 -4.12 -2.13
N HIS A 84 15.54 -4.36 -2.48
CA HIS A 84 14.78 -3.51 -3.41
C HIS A 84 13.66 -2.71 -2.74
N GLY A 85 13.40 -2.90 -1.45
CA GLY A 85 12.33 -2.20 -0.72
C GLY A 85 10.99 -2.32 -1.44
N HIS A 86 10.31 -1.18 -1.57
CA HIS A 86 9.02 -1.07 -2.24
C HIS A 86 9.04 -1.55 -3.71
N PHE A 87 10.19 -1.51 -4.39
CA PHE A 87 10.29 -1.96 -5.78
C PHE A 87 10.07 -3.47 -5.92
N SER A 88 10.44 -4.28 -4.92
CA SER A 88 10.12 -5.71 -4.90
C SER A 88 8.61 -5.94 -5.00
N VAL A 89 7.85 -5.26 -4.12
CA VAL A 89 6.39 -5.39 -4.06
C VAL A 89 5.74 -4.90 -5.36
N ALA A 90 6.17 -3.75 -5.88
CA ALA A 90 5.65 -3.22 -7.14
C ALA A 90 5.88 -4.19 -8.32
N ARG A 91 7.06 -4.82 -8.37
CA ARG A 91 7.39 -5.81 -9.39
C ARG A 91 6.56 -7.09 -9.25
N GLU A 92 6.39 -7.60 -8.03
CA GLU A 92 5.56 -8.76 -7.74
C GLU A 92 4.11 -8.51 -8.20
N LEU A 93 3.52 -7.39 -7.81
CA LEU A 93 2.18 -6.99 -8.25
C LEU A 93 2.07 -6.86 -9.77
N SER A 94 3.09 -6.30 -10.43
CA SER A 94 3.11 -6.18 -11.90
C SER A 94 3.08 -7.54 -12.59
N ILE A 95 3.82 -8.51 -12.06
CA ILE A 95 3.83 -9.88 -12.59
C ILE A 95 2.48 -10.57 -12.36
N GLU A 96 1.86 -10.37 -11.20
CA GLU A 96 0.52 -10.92 -10.90
C GLU A 96 -0.56 -10.35 -11.81
N ILE A 97 -0.51 -9.04 -12.08
CA ILE A 97 -1.41 -8.38 -13.05
C ILE A 97 -1.22 -9.00 -14.43
N GLU A 98 0.02 -9.08 -14.93
CA GLU A 98 0.30 -9.64 -16.26
C GLU A 98 -0.20 -11.09 -16.38
N LYS A 99 0.02 -11.91 -15.34
CA LYS A 99 -0.47 -13.29 -15.30
C LYS A 99 -1.99 -13.34 -15.36
N THR A 100 -2.66 -12.53 -14.54
CA THR A 100 -4.13 -12.50 -14.46
C THR A 100 -4.74 -12.01 -15.78
N GLU A 101 -4.13 -11.02 -16.43
CA GLU A 101 -4.55 -10.53 -17.74
C GLU A 101 -4.45 -11.62 -18.81
N LYS A 102 -3.37 -12.41 -18.82
CA LYS A 102 -3.22 -13.57 -19.72
C LYS A 102 -4.28 -14.65 -19.47
N GLU A 103 -4.56 -14.96 -18.21
CA GLU A 103 -5.62 -15.92 -17.87
C GLU A 103 -6.99 -15.44 -18.37
N LEU A 104 -7.28 -14.14 -18.18
CA LEU A 104 -8.50 -13.50 -18.66
C LEU A 104 -8.62 -13.53 -20.20
N GLU A 105 -7.52 -13.25 -20.91
CA GLU A 105 -7.42 -13.35 -22.37
C GLU A 105 -7.79 -14.76 -22.86
N ILE A 106 -7.20 -15.80 -22.25
CA ILE A 106 -7.49 -17.20 -22.58
C ILE A 106 -8.97 -17.54 -22.37
N VAL A 107 -9.55 -17.12 -21.24
CA VAL A 107 -10.97 -17.37 -20.94
C VAL A 107 -11.87 -16.65 -21.95
N ARG A 108 -11.57 -15.40 -22.31
CA ARG A 108 -12.31 -14.65 -23.32
C ARG A 108 -12.26 -15.32 -24.68
N GLN A 109 -11.09 -15.81 -25.10
CA GLN A 109 -10.92 -16.55 -26.35
C GLN A 109 -11.74 -17.85 -26.36
N LYS A 110 -11.72 -18.61 -25.27
CA LYS A 110 -12.55 -19.83 -25.12
C LYS A 110 -14.05 -19.53 -25.24
N ILE A 111 -14.52 -18.48 -24.56
CA ILE A 111 -15.92 -18.05 -24.65
C ILE A 111 -16.30 -17.67 -26.09
N HIS A 112 -15.43 -16.96 -26.80
CA HIS A 112 -15.66 -16.58 -28.20
C HIS A 112 -15.80 -17.82 -29.10
N ILE A 113 -14.93 -18.82 -28.93
CA ILE A 113 -14.98 -20.08 -29.69
C ILE A 113 -16.27 -20.84 -29.41
N CYS A 114 -16.68 -20.99 -28.14
CA CYS A 114 -17.91 -21.69 -27.78
C CYS A 114 -19.15 -21.01 -28.37
N LYS A 115 -19.26 -19.67 -28.24
CA LYS A 115 -20.36 -18.90 -28.85
C LYS A 115 -20.39 -19.01 -30.38
N GLY A 116 -19.22 -19.09 -31.02
CA GLY A 116 -19.11 -19.31 -32.46
C GLY A 116 -19.45 -20.74 -32.89
N ALA A 117 -19.24 -21.73 -32.02
CA ALA A 117 -19.63 -23.13 -32.26
C ALA A 117 -21.14 -23.33 -32.13
N ASP A 118 -21.79 -22.69 -31.16
CA ASP A 118 -23.24 -22.71 -30.98
C ASP A 118 -23.97 -22.11 -32.20
N ASN A 119 -23.42 -21.06 -32.82
CA ASN A 119 -23.98 -20.46 -34.04
C ASN A 119 -23.79 -21.31 -35.32
N ARG A 120 -22.84 -22.26 -35.34
CA ARG A 120 -22.64 -23.19 -36.48
C ARG A 120 -23.47 -24.46 -36.36
N ALA A 121 -24.05 -24.74 -35.20
CA ALA A 121 -24.94 -25.86 -34.95
C ALA A 121 -26.44 -25.50 -35.18
N GLY A 122 -26.72 -24.57 -36.10
CA GLY A 122 -28.09 -24.31 -36.57
C GLY A 122 -28.72 -25.57 -37.19
N PRO A 123 -30.06 -25.72 -37.09
CA PRO A 123 -30.73 -27.02 -37.21
C PRO A 123 -30.51 -27.67 -38.58
N SER A 124 -29.96 -28.88 -38.57
CA SER A 124 -29.98 -29.77 -39.72
C SER A 124 -31.43 -30.17 -40.00
N THR A 125 -32.11 -29.45 -40.89
CA THR A 125 -33.37 -29.90 -41.49
C THR A 125 -33.06 -31.05 -42.45
N ARG A 126 -32.90 -32.26 -41.89
CA ARG A 126 -32.82 -33.51 -42.64
C ARG A 126 -34.17 -34.24 -42.52
N GLY A 127 -34.88 -34.32 -43.63
CA GLY A 127 -35.77 -35.45 -43.93
C GLY A 127 -37.27 -35.20 -43.73
N GLY A 128 -37.98 -35.17 -44.85
CA GLY A 128 -39.44 -35.25 -44.92
C GLY A 128 -39.91 -35.36 -46.37
N GLN A 129 -39.39 -36.36 -47.10
CA GLN A 129 -40.08 -36.87 -48.29
C GLN A 129 -41.49 -37.31 -47.85
N SER A 130 -42.51 -36.85 -48.54
CA SER A 130 -43.84 -37.45 -48.51
C SER A 130 -44.35 -37.49 -49.94
N ASP A 131 -44.58 -38.71 -50.38
CA ASP A 131 -45.02 -39.15 -51.70
C ASP A 131 -46.27 -38.40 -52.22
N GLN A 132 -46.21 -38.05 -53.53
CA GLN A 132 -47.13 -38.37 -54.63
C GLN A 132 -48.67 -38.34 -54.44
N PRO A 133 -49.44 -38.08 -55.52
CA PRO A 133 -49.57 -38.99 -56.69
C PRO A 133 -48.91 -38.50 -57.98
#